data_AF-A0A523R6T3-F1
#
_entry.id   AF-A0A523R6T3-F1
#
_cell.length_a   1.000
_cell.length_b   1.000
_cell.length_c   1.000
_cell.angle_alpha   90.00
_cell.angle_beta   90.00
_cell.angle_gamma   90.00
#
_symmetry.space_group_name_H-M   'P 1'
#
loop_
_entity.id
_entity.type
_entity.pdbx_description
1 polymer ?
#
loop_
_entity_poly.entity_id
_entity_poly.type
_entity_poly.pdbx_seq_one_letter_code
_entity_poly.pdbx_strand_id
1 'polypeptide(L)'
;VLTPDHKEALEHTVICYYEQGLILYGEDKLLEALHTFNNVLRLNPEHEQAQEEILRINEECREKAEEYNRKGLVEYTRGNLKEAIEAWENALRFYPDLETAQKNLERARKEINK
;
A
#
# COMPACT_ATOMS: atom_id res chain seq x y z
N VAL A 1 -28.47 9.61 -20.49
CA VAL A 1 -28.05 8.57 -21.45
C VAL A 1 -26.69 9.00 -21.96
N LEU A 2 -25.62 8.30 -21.59
CA LEU A 2 -24.27 8.55 -22.13
C LEU A 2 -24.31 8.27 -23.64
N THR A 3 -23.73 9.14 -24.46
CA THR A 3 -23.61 8.86 -25.90
C THR A 3 -22.61 7.71 -26.11
N PRO A 4 -22.72 6.93 -27.19
CA PRO A 4 -21.78 5.85 -27.52
C PRO A 4 -20.30 6.29 -27.40
N ASP A 5 -19.96 7.49 -27.89
CA ASP A 5 -18.62 8.09 -27.80
C ASP A 5 -18.12 8.26 -26.35
N HIS A 6 -19.00 8.57 -25.40
CA HIS A 6 -18.62 8.71 -23.98
C HIS A 6 -18.41 7.35 -23.32
N LYS A 7 -19.09 6.30 -23.80
CA LYS A 7 -18.93 4.93 -23.29
C LYS A 7 -17.59 4.35 -23.76
N GLU A 8 -17.25 4.52 -25.03
CA GLU A 8 -15.96 4.09 -25.58
C GLU A 8 -14.79 4.80 -24.90
N ALA A 9 -14.87 6.12 -24.69
CA ALA A 9 -13.83 6.87 -23.97
C ALA A 9 -13.61 6.37 -22.52
N LEU A 10 -14.70 5.98 -21.84
CA LEU A 10 -14.64 5.41 -20.50
C LEU A 10 -13.97 4.02 -20.51
N GLU A 11 -14.31 3.17 -21.49
CA GLU A 11 -13.70 1.85 -21.67
C GLU A 11 -12.19 1.97 -21.94
N HIS A 12 -11.77 2.88 -22.83
CA HIS A 12 -10.35 3.15 -23.07
C HIS A 12 -9.63 3.66 -21.82
N THR A 13 -10.27 4.52 -21.02
CA THR A 13 -9.68 5.04 -19.78
C THR A 13 -9.45 3.93 -18.77
N VAL A 14 -10.40 2.98 -18.65
CA VAL A 14 -10.27 1.79 -17.79
C VAL A 14 -9.07 0.94 -18.20
N ILE A 15 -8.92 0.67 -19.51
CA ILE A 15 -7.79 -0.11 -20.04
C ILE A 15 -6.46 0.59 -19.74
N CYS A 16 -6.36 1.90 -20.02
CA CYS A 16 -5.14 2.66 -19.76
C CYS A 16 -4.73 2.66 -18.28
N TYR A 17 -5.69 2.85 -17.35
CA TYR A 17 -5.39 2.77 -15.92
C TYR A 17 -4.97 1.36 -15.53
N TYR A 18 -5.62 0.32 -16.06
CA TYR A 18 -5.27 -1.06 -15.74
C TYR A 18 -3.83 -1.40 -16.20
N GLU A 19 -3.47 -1.05 -17.43
CA GLU A 19 -2.11 -1.22 -17.96
C GLU A 19 -1.06 -0.44 -17.15
N GLN A 20 -1.38 0.81 -16.78
CA GLN A 20 -0.51 1.60 -15.92
C GLN A 20 -0.29 0.94 -14.55
N GLY A 21 -1.35 0.37 -13.96
CA GLY A 21 -1.27 -0.34 -12.69
C GLY A 21 -0.33 -1.55 -12.77
N LEU A 22 -0.40 -2.32 -13.87
CA LEU A 22 0.48 -3.46 -14.12
C LEU A 22 1.96 -3.03 -14.27
N ILE A 23 2.23 -1.92 -14.96
CA ILE A 23 3.58 -1.38 -15.09
C ILE A 23 4.14 -0.97 -13.72
N LEU A 24 3.35 -0.22 -12.93
CA LEU A 24 3.75 0.20 -11.59
C LEU A 24 3.97 -1.00 -10.65
N TYR A 25 3.14 -2.04 -10.77
CA TYR A 25 3.29 -3.27 -10.00
C TYR A 25 4.58 -4.00 -10.37
N GLY A 26 4.91 -4.10 -11.66
CA GLY A 26 6.19 -4.66 -12.13
C GLY A 26 7.43 -3.86 -11.70
N GLU A 27 7.27 -2.57 -11.39
CA GLU A 27 8.30 -1.70 -10.82
C GLU A 27 8.38 -1.77 -9.28
N ASP A 28 7.66 -2.69 -8.63
CA ASP A 28 7.55 -2.84 -7.16
C ASP A 28 6.94 -1.62 -6.44
N LYS A 29 6.28 -0.72 -7.18
CA LYS A 29 5.62 0.48 -6.64
C LYS A 29 4.22 0.15 -6.15
N LEU A 30 4.14 -0.73 -5.16
CA LEU A 30 2.89 -1.35 -4.68
C LEU A 30 1.78 -0.33 -4.34
N LEU A 31 2.09 0.75 -3.62
CA LEU A 31 1.09 1.74 -3.22
C LEU A 31 0.54 2.54 -4.41
N GLU A 32 1.37 2.80 -5.42
CA GLU A 32 0.99 3.52 -6.64
C GLU A 32 0.18 2.62 -7.57
N ALA A 33 0.59 1.35 -7.69
CA ALA A 33 -0.18 0.31 -8.38
C ALA A 33 -1.56 0.12 -7.74
N LEU A 34 -1.62 -0.03 -6.41
CA LEU A 34 -2.85 -0.14 -5.64
C LEU A 34 -3.78 1.06 -5.88
N HIS A 35 -3.24 2.28 -5.84
CA HIS A 35 -4.02 3.48 -6.16
C HIS A 35 -4.60 3.43 -7.58
N THR A 36 -3.81 2.98 -8.55
CA THR A 36 -4.20 2.93 -9.96
C THR A 36 -5.29 1.88 -10.20
N PHE A 37 -5.17 0.68 -9.63
CA PHE A 37 -6.23 -0.33 -9.70
C PHE A 37 -7.51 0.09 -8.97
N ASN A 38 -7.42 0.84 -7.87
CA ASN A 38 -8.62 1.40 -7.24
C ASN A 38 -9.31 2.43 -8.14
N ASN A 39 -8.57 3.20 -8.94
CA ASN A 39 -9.17 4.07 -9.96
C ASN A 39 -9.90 3.25 -11.04
N VAL A 40 -9.38 2.08 -11.43
CA VAL A 40 -10.09 1.13 -12.30
C VAL A 40 -11.43 0.70 -11.68
N LEU A 41 -11.43 0.24 -10.42
CA LEU A 41 -12.66 -0.18 -9.74
C LEU A 41 -13.67 0.95 -9.50
N ARG A 42 -13.20 2.20 -9.39
CA ARG A 42 -14.10 3.37 -9.31
C ARG A 42 -14.86 3.59 -10.62
N LEU A 43 -14.25 3.28 -11.75
CA LEU A 43 -14.86 3.44 -13.08
C LEU A 43 -15.64 2.19 -13.50
N ASN A 44 -15.13 1.01 -13.16
CA ASN A 44 -15.75 -0.29 -13.40
C ASN A 44 -15.59 -1.19 -12.15
N PRO A 45 -16.57 -1.17 -11.23
CA PRO A 45 -16.51 -1.95 -9.99
C PRO A 45 -16.44 -3.47 -10.18
N GLU A 46 -16.94 -3.97 -11.32
CA GLU A 46 -17.00 -5.40 -11.66
C GLU A 46 -15.74 -5.88 -12.41
N HIS A 47 -14.68 -5.06 -12.49
CA HIS A 47 -13.44 -5.45 -13.15
C HIS A 47 -12.67 -6.50 -12.34
N GLU A 48 -12.99 -7.77 -12.53
CA GLU A 48 -12.44 -8.92 -11.80
C GLU A 48 -10.91 -8.90 -11.69
N GLN A 49 -10.21 -8.68 -12.80
CA GLN A 49 -8.74 -8.70 -12.79
C GLN A 49 -8.13 -7.61 -11.89
N ALA A 50 -8.73 -6.41 -11.85
CA ALA A 50 -8.25 -5.34 -10.98
C ALA A 50 -8.52 -5.67 -9.51
N GLN A 51 -9.64 -6.35 -9.19
CA GLN A 51 -9.91 -6.84 -7.85
C GLN A 51 -8.87 -7.89 -7.41
N GLU A 52 -8.51 -8.83 -8.29
CA GLU A 52 -7.47 -9.83 -8.03
C GLU A 52 -6.10 -9.19 -7.77
N GLU A 53 -5.68 -8.24 -8.60
CA GLU A 53 -4.39 -7.56 -8.40
C GLU A 53 -4.38 -6.72 -7.11
N ILE A 54 -5.49 -6.07 -6.75
CA ILE A 54 -5.62 -5.36 -5.47
C ILE A 54 -5.46 -6.31 -4.28
N LEU A 55 -6.07 -7.49 -4.33
CA LEU A 55 -5.94 -8.49 -3.27
C LEU A 55 -4.48 -8.95 -3.11
N ARG A 56 -3.80 -9.25 -4.22
CA ARG A 56 -2.37 -9.62 -4.20
C ARG A 56 -1.50 -8.52 -3.62
N ILE A 57 -1.67 -7.29 -4.09
CA ILE A 57 -0.90 -6.14 -3.62
C ILE A 57 -1.17 -5.87 -2.13
N ASN A 58 -2.40 -6.02 -1.65
CA ASN A 58 -2.71 -5.86 -0.23
C ASN A 58 -2.00 -6.89 0.65
N GLU A 59 -1.91 -8.14 0.21
CA GLU A 59 -1.13 -9.18 0.91
C GLU A 59 0.36 -8.83 0.91
N GLU A 60 0.93 -8.42 -0.22
CA GLU A 60 2.34 -8.00 -0.29
C GLU A 60 2.63 -6.75 0.57
N CYS A 61 1.72 -5.78 0.61
CA CYS A 61 1.81 -4.63 1.49
C CYS A 61 1.81 -5.05 2.96
N ARG A 62 0.97 -6.03 3.34
CA ARG A 62 0.95 -6.60 4.69
C ARG A 62 2.26 -7.30 5.02
N GLU A 63 2.81 -8.09 4.11
CA GLU A 63 4.11 -8.76 4.29
C GLU A 63 5.26 -7.75 4.45
N LYS A 64 5.34 -6.73 3.59
CA LYS A 64 6.32 -5.63 3.74
C LYS A 64 6.16 -4.92 5.09
N ALA A 65 4.93 -4.67 5.52
CA ALA A 65 4.68 -4.05 6.81
C ALA A 65 5.20 -4.89 7.98
N GLU A 66 5.00 -6.21 7.96
CA GLU A 66 5.54 -7.12 8.98
C GLU A 66 7.07 -7.18 8.95
N GLU A 67 7.69 -7.12 7.77
CA GLU A 67 9.14 -7.04 7.65
C GLU A 67 9.70 -5.78 8.32
N TYR A 68 9.11 -4.61 8.02
CA TYR A 68 9.46 -3.36 8.65
C TYR A 68 9.21 -3.36 10.16
N ASN A 69 8.12 -3.98 10.61
CA ASN A 69 7.82 -4.13 12.04
C ASN A 69 8.90 -4.95 12.76
N ARG A 70 9.33 -6.08 12.16
CA ARG A 70 10.43 -6.89 12.67
C ARG A 70 11.75 -6.11 12.67
N LYS A 71 12.05 -5.34 11.63
CA LYS A 71 13.23 -4.45 11.60
C LYS A 71 13.19 -3.45 12.75
N GLY A 72 12.03 -2.82 13.00
CA GLY A 72 11.85 -1.90 14.11
C GLY A 72 12.13 -2.55 15.48
N LEU A 73 11.65 -3.77 15.69
CA LEU A 73 11.95 -4.54 16.92
C LEU A 73 13.45 -4.82 17.10
N VAL A 74 14.16 -5.16 16.01
CA VAL A 74 15.61 -5.40 16.04
C VAL A 74 16.36 -4.12 16.42
N GLU A 75 16.06 -3.00 15.77
CA GLU A 75 16.73 -1.72 16.06
C GLU A 75 16.38 -1.20 17.46
N TYR A 76 15.15 -1.37 17.91
CA TYR A 76 14.74 -1.02 19.27
C TYR A 76 15.53 -1.82 20.32
N THR A 77 15.72 -3.13 20.09
CA THR A 77 16.51 -3.99 20.98
C THR A 77 17.99 -3.57 21.04
N ARG A 78 18.50 -2.95 19.97
CA ARG A 78 19.86 -2.39 19.91
C ARG A 78 19.97 -1.01 20.57
N GLY A 79 18.86 -0.41 20.99
CA GLY A 79 18.80 0.97 21.51
C GLY A 79 18.77 2.04 20.41
N ASN A 80 18.67 1.63 19.14
CA ASN A 80 18.62 2.52 17.98
C ASN A 80 17.19 3.05 17.80
N LEU A 81 16.76 3.95 18.69
CA LEU A 81 15.36 4.38 18.78
C LEU A 81 14.87 5.12 17.52
N LYS A 82 15.74 5.89 16.85
CA LYS A 82 15.36 6.63 15.63
C LYS A 82 15.08 5.68 14.48
N GLU A 83 15.95 4.71 14.28
CA GLU A 83 15.87 3.68 13.25
C GLU A 83 14.67 2.75 13.51
N ALA A 84 14.38 2.47 14.78
CA ALA A 84 13.18 1.73 15.16
C ALA A 84 11.88 2.48 14.80
N ILE A 85 11.83 3.78 15.13
CA ILE A 85 10.70 4.66 14.79
C ILE A 85 10.50 4.71 13.27
N GLU A 86 11.56 4.96 12.50
CA GLU A 86 11.49 4.99 11.04
C GLU A 86 10.99 3.66 10.45
N ALA A 87 11.44 2.53 11.00
CA ALA A 87 10.99 1.22 10.55
C ALA A 87 9.48 1.02 10.82
N TRP A 88 8.97 1.36 12.01
CA TRP A 88 7.53 1.24 12.27
C TRP A 88 6.69 2.24 11.49
N GLU A 89 7.19 3.45 11.21
CA GLU A 89 6.51 4.40 10.32
C GLU A 89 6.40 3.84 8.90
N ASN A 90 7.45 3.19 8.39
CA ASN A 90 7.38 2.49 7.11
C ASN A 90 6.41 1.30 7.15
N ALA A 91 6.38 0.53 8.24
CA ALA A 91 5.40 -0.54 8.40
C ALA A 91 3.96 -0.03 8.26
N LEU A 92 3.63 1.06 8.98
CA LEU A 92 2.31 1.67 8.98
C LEU A 92 1.96 2.39 7.67
N ARG A 93 2.97 2.79 6.88
CA ARG A 93 2.75 3.30 5.53
C ARG A 93 2.22 2.22 4.58
N PHE A 94 2.67 0.97 4.75
CA PHE A 94 2.20 -0.16 3.93
C PHE A 94 0.91 -0.78 4.49
N TYR A 95 0.80 -0.91 5.81
CA TYR A 95 -0.39 -1.45 6.46
C TYR A 95 -0.73 -0.63 7.73
N PRO A 96 -1.59 0.39 7.61
CA PRO A 96 -1.92 1.30 8.72
C PRO A 96 -2.51 0.61 9.95
N ASP A 97 -3.19 -0.52 9.76
CA ASP A 97 -3.90 -1.26 10.81
C ASP A 97 -2.99 -2.26 11.56
N LEU A 98 -1.67 -2.20 11.35
CA LEU A 98 -0.71 -3.05 12.05
C LEU A 98 -0.56 -2.63 13.53
N GLU A 99 -1.46 -3.10 14.40
CA GLU A 99 -1.51 -2.72 15.82
C GLU A 99 -0.17 -2.87 16.55
N THR A 100 0.60 -3.91 16.22
CA THR A 100 1.91 -4.17 16.84
C THR A 100 2.89 -3.04 16.54
N ALA A 101 2.99 -2.60 15.28
CA ALA A 101 3.82 -1.47 14.88
C ALA A 101 3.33 -0.16 15.50
N GLN A 102 2.01 0.07 15.59
CA GLN A 102 1.45 1.27 16.24
C GLN A 102 1.87 1.36 17.72
N LYS A 103 1.67 0.29 18.49
CA LYS A 103 2.02 0.23 19.92
C LYS A 103 3.52 0.41 20.15
N ASN A 104 4.34 -0.21 19.31
CA ASN A 104 5.79 -0.11 19.40
C ASN A 104 6.29 1.31 19.07
N LEU A 105 5.75 1.92 18.01
CA LEU A 105 6.06 3.29 17.62
C LEU A 105 5.72 4.29 18.74
N GLU A 106 4.53 4.16 19.35
CA GLU A 106 4.12 5.00 20.46
C GLU A 106 5.10 4.89 21.64
N ARG A 107 5.49 3.67 21.99
CA ARG A 107 6.45 3.40 23.06
C ARG A 107 7.81 4.05 22.78
N ALA A 108 8.38 3.86 21.60
CA ALA A 108 9.69 4.41 21.28
C ALA A 108 9.67 5.95 21.17
N ARG A 109 8.59 6.55 20.66
CA ARG A 109 8.39 8.00 20.68
C ARG A 109 8.31 8.57 22.10
N LYS A 110 7.73 7.84 23.05
CA LYS A 110 7.75 8.23 24.47
C LYS A 110 9.15 8.10 25.08
N GLU A 111 9.94 7.13 24.64
CA GLU A 111 11.28 6.88 25.18
C GLU A 111 12.32 7.88 24.67
N ILE A 112 12.29 8.24 23.38
CA ILE A 112 13.26 9.16 22.78
C ILE A 112 13.14 10.60 23.30
N ASN A 113 11.99 10.95 23.88
CA ASN A 113 11.70 12.29 24.43
C ASN A 113 11.93 12.37 25.95
N LYS A 114 12.42 11.30 26.59
CA LYS A 114 12.82 11.30 28.00
C LYS A 114 14.28 11.72 28.13
#